data_AF-A0A7U9QZ24-F1
#
_entry.id   AF-A0A7U9QZ24-F1
#
_cell.length_a   1.000
_cell.length_b   1.000
_cell.length_c   1.000
_cell.angle_alpha   90.00
_cell.angle_beta   90.00
_cell.angle_gamma   90.00
#
_symmetry.space_group_name_H-M   'P 1'
#
loop_
_entity.id
_entity.type
_entity.pdbx_description
1 polymer ?
#
loop_
_entity_poly.entity_id
_entity_poly.type
_entity_poly.pdbx_seq_one_letter_code
_entity_poly.pdbx_strand_id
1 'polypeptide(L)'
;MDIRQRINRFNTENRPFYIVDHDSGEYSLCLAFSFLDGEYKEFGQDAFNRYALEINEPVVDGRGMFTHGSGYEWQAVFEKAFEGDPNSGRIRYDCEAGGFFCYADSLPLLEDFGTRFRAVCMDGEKFAEIVSAALKEDAGQQCMQEAMCMGGMK
;
A
#
# COMPACT_ATOMS: atom_id res chain seq x y z
N MET A 1 9.64 -23.18 14.72
CA MET A 1 8.80 -22.10 15.28
C MET A 1 7.41 -22.29 14.72
N ASP A 2 6.39 -22.31 15.56
CA ASP A 2 5.00 -22.47 15.13
C ASP A 2 4.55 -21.27 14.27
N ILE A 3 3.58 -21.48 13.35
CA ILE A 3 3.07 -20.42 12.45
C ILE A 3 2.55 -19.23 13.26
N ARG A 4 1.80 -19.48 14.34
CA ARG A 4 1.25 -18.41 15.20
C ARG A 4 2.36 -17.62 15.88
N GLN A 5 3.42 -18.30 16.31
CA GLN A 5 4.58 -17.63 16.91
C GLN A 5 5.28 -16.73 15.89
N ARG A 6 5.45 -17.21 14.65
CA ARG A 6 6.08 -16.42 13.58
C ARG A 6 5.28 -15.17 13.25
N ILE A 7 3.97 -15.32 13.06
CA ILE A 7 3.05 -14.20 12.79
C ILE A 7 3.07 -13.20 13.96
N ASN A 8 2.97 -13.67 15.21
CA ASN A 8 3.02 -12.78 16.38
C ASN A 8 4.32 -11.97 16.44
N ARG A 9 5.46 -12.60 16.14
CA ARG A 9 6.74 -11.91 16.07
C ARG A 9 6.73 -10.86 14.95
N PHE A 10 6.34 -11.23 13.74
CA PHE A 10 6.23 -10.30 12.62
C PHE A 10 5.34 -9.10 12.97
N ASN A 11 4.13 -9.34 13.47
CA ASN A 11 3.14 -8.31 13.81
C ASN A 11 3.62 -7.38 14.94
N THR A 12 4.50 -7.87 15.81
CA THR A 12 5.10 -7.04 16.87
C THR A 12 6.22 -6.17 16.32
N GLU A 13 7.10 -6.74 15.52
CA GLU A 13 8.29 -6.07 14.97
C GLU A 13 7.95 -5.11 13.81
N ASN A 14 6.86 -5.39 13.08
CA ASN A 14 6.52 -4.70 11.83
C ASN A 14 5.25 -3.83 11.89
N ARG A 15 4.82 -3.43 13.09
CA ARG A 15 3.70 -2.46 13.23
C ARG A 15 3.95 -1.21 12.35
N PRO A 16 2.90 -0.66 11.72
CA PRO A 16 1.49 -1.05 11.84
C PRO A 16 1.04 -2.18 10.91
N PHE A 17 1.95 -2.75 10.10
CA PHE A 17 1.61 -3.91 9.28
C PHE A 17 1.44 -5.16 10.14
N TYR A 18 0.50 -6.02 9.73
CA TYR A 18 0.26 -7.31 10.38
C TYR A 18 -0.13 -8.38 9.37
N ILE A 19 0.21 -9.62 9.68
CA ILE A 19 -0.16 -10.81 8.93
C ILE A 19 -1.33 -11.51 9.62
N VAL A 20 -2.26 -12.01 8.82
CA VAL A 20 -3.36 -12.89 9.22
C VAL A 20 -3.21 -14.22 8.48
N ASP A 21 -3.39 -15.33 9.20
CA ASP A 21 -3.56 -16.67 8.65
C ASP A 21 -5.05 -16.94 8.47
N HIS A 22 -5.47 -17.31 7.26
CA HIS A 22 -6.88 -17.58 6.94
C HIS A 22 -7.28 -19.05 7.15
N ASP A 23 -6.38 -19.88 7.69
CA ASP A 23 -6.55 -21.33 7.89
C ASP A 23 -6.86 -22.12 6.59
N SER A 24 -6.74 -21.46 5.43
CA SER A 24 -6.97 -22.00 4.07
C SER A 24 -5.68 -22.35 3.33
N GLY A 25 -4.53 -22.11 3.94
CA GLY A 25 -3.21 -22.13 3.28
C GLY A 25 -2.80 -20.77 2.70
N GLU A 26 -3.66 -19.76 2.84
CA GLU A 26 -3.39 -18.39 2.42
C GLU A 26 -3.17 -17.46 3.61
N TYR A 27 -2.28 -16.49 3.42
CA TYR A 27 -1.98 -15.44 4.37
C TYR A 27 -2.27 -14.08 3.75
N SER A 28 -2.58 -13.09 4.58
CA SER A 28 -2.67 -11.70 4.13
C SER A 28 -1.76 -10.79 4.93
N LEU A 29 -1.09 -9.86 4.26
CA LEU A 29 -0.43 -8.71 4.85
C LEU A 29 -1.40 -7.54 4.80
N CYS A 30 -1.63 -6.91 5.95
CA CYS A 30 -2.70 -5.94 6.14
C CYS A 30 -2.18 -4.64 6.74
N LEU A 31 -2.81 -3.54 6.33
CA LEU A 31 -2.76 -2.23 6.93
C LEU A 31 -4.18 -1.64 6.93
N ALA A 32 -4.96 -1.96 7.97
CA ALA A 32 -6.30 -1.42 8.14
C ALA A 32 -6.24 -0.05 8.83
N PHE A 33 -6.75 1.00 8.18
CA PHE A 33 -6.66 2.37 8.70
C PHE A 33 -7.46 2.57 9.98
N SER A 34 -8.55 1.81 10.15
CA SER A 34 -9.37 1.82 11.37
C SER A 34 -8.62 1.33 12.62
N PHE A 35 -7.49 0.64 12.46
CA PHE A 35 -6.67 0.13 13.55
C PHE A 35 -5.41 0.97 13.81
N LEU A 36 -5.22 2.05 13.05
CA LEU A 36 -4.11 2.98 13.26
C LEU A 36 -4.38 3.87 14.48
N ASP A 37 -3.48 3.79 15.45
CA ASP A 37 -3.57 4.53 16.71
C ASP A 37 -2.18 5.01 17.17
N GLY A 38 -2.16 5.85 18.21
CA GLY A 38 -0.93 6.33 18.83
C GLY A 38 0.05 6.95 17.83
N GLU A 39 1.28 6.43 17.81
CA GLU A 39 2.35 6.88 16.89
C GLU A 39 2.07 6.55 15.41
N TYR A 40 1.15 5.63 15.12
CA TYR A 40 0.84 5.18 13.75
C TYR A 40 -0.44 5.80 13.19
N LYS A 41 -1.11 6.69 13.93
CA LYS A 41 -2.42 7.24 13.54
C LYS A 41 -2.47 7.79 12.11
N GLU A 42 -1.37 8.41 11.66
CA GLU A 42 -1.24 8.99 10.32
C GLU A 42 -0.03 8.36 9.58
N PHE A 43 0.22 7.07 9.83
CA PHE A 43 1.36 6.35 9.28
C PHE A 43 1.42 6.48 7.75
N GLY A 44 2.53 7.01 7.23
CA GLY A 44 2.76 7.22 5.80
C GLY A 44 1.99 8.39 5.17
N GLN A 45 1.02 9.00 5.86
CA GLN A 45 0.13 10.03 5.30
C GLN A 45 0.89 11.26 4.81
N ASP A 46 2.00 11.62 5.46
CA ASP A 46 2.85 12.75 5.05
C ASP A 46 3.36 12.63 3.61
N ALA A 47 3.67 11.41 3.14
CA ALA A 47 4.12 11.19 1.77
C ALA A 47 3.00 11.45 0.75
N PHE A 48 1.79 10.99 1.03
CA PHE A 48 0.60 11.25 0.21
C PHE A 48 0.22 12.74 0.23
N ASN A 49 0.35 13.40 1.37
CA ASN A 49 0.12 14.84 1.50
C ASN A 49 1.12 15.65 0.66
N ARG A 50 2.40 15.23 0.63
CA ARG A 50 3.43 15.84 -0.23
C ARG A 50 3.06 15.70 -1.71
N TYR A 51 2.59 14.51 -2.12
CA TYR A 51 2.12 14.29 -3.49
C TYR A 51 0.95 15.21 -3.85
N ALA A 52 -0.05 15.34 -2.98
CA ALA A 52 -1.18 16.26 -3.17
C ALA A 52 -0.70 17.69 -3.47
N LEU A 53 0.21 18.19 -2.62
CA LEU A 53 0.78 19.53 -2.77
C LEU A 53 1.61 19.68 -4.06
N GLU A 54 2.33 18.63 -4.45
CA GLU A 54 3.13 18.61 -5.68
C GLU A 54 2.27 18.82 -6.93
N ILE A 55 1.09 18.21 -6.98
CA ILE A 55 0.14 18.34 -8.09
C ILE A 55 -0.84 19.51 -7.93
N ASN A 56 -0.66 20.34 -6.89
CA ASN A 56 -1.53 21.48 -6.53
C ASN A 56 -2.96 21.07 -6.15
N GLU A 57 -3.13 19.87 -5.60
CA GLU A 57 -4.39 19.43 -4.98
C GLU A 57 -4.41 19.73 -3.48
N PRO A 58 -5.60 19.97 -2.90
CA PRO A 58 -5.72 20.16 -1.47
C PRO A 58 -5.40 18.84 -0.75
N VAL A 59 -4.70 18.91 0.38
CA VAL A 59 -4.38 17.74 1.22
C VAL A 59 -5.65 17.05 1.75
N VAL A 60 -6.69 17.83 2.03
CA VAL A 60 -8.00 17.34 2.49
C VAL A 60 -9.12 17.85 1.60
N ASP A 61 -10.15 17.04 1.41
CA ASP A 61 -11.37 17.39 0.69
C ASP A 61 -12.28 18.33 1.51
N GLY A 62 -13.37 18.80 0.90
CA GLY A 62 -14.35 19.68 1.55
C GLY A 62 -15.10 19.07 2.74
N ARG A 63 -14.90 17.78 3.04
CA ARG A 63 -15.43 17.07 4.21
C ARG A 63 -14.36 16.81 5.27
N GLY A 64 -13.13 17.26 5.04
CA GLY A 64 -12.00 17.05 5.95
C GLY A 64 -11.36 15.66 5.86
N MET A 65 -11.64 14.90 4.79
CA MET A 65 -10.99 13.61 4.53
C MET A 65 -9.71 13.83 3.71
N PHE A 66 -8.66 13.03 3.92
CA PHE A 66 -7.48 13.11 3.06
C PHE A 66 -7.82 12.81 1.59
N THR A 67 -7.26 13.59 0.68
CA THR A 67 -7.47 13.45 -0.77
C THR A 67 -6.74 12.23 -1.32
N HIS A 68 -5.56 11.92 -0.78
CA HIS A 68 -4.72 10.78 -1.13
C HIS A 68 -4.34 9.96 0.11
N GLY A 69 -3.90 8.72 -0.11
CA GLY A 69 -3.58 7.73 0.92
C GLY A 69 -4.62 6.63 1.04
N SER A 70 -5.49 6.45 0.03
CA SER A 70 -6.44 5.32 0.00
C SER A 70 -5.71 3.99 -0.14
N GLY A 71 -6.35 2.87 0.22
CA GLY A 71 -5.73 1.55 0.08
C GLY A 71 -5.34 1.21 -1.36
N TYR A 72 -6.08 1.69 -2.37
CA TYR A 72 -5.72 1.54 -3.78
C TYR A 72 -4.40 2.26 -4.13
N GLU A 73 -4.18 3.44 -3.57
CA GLU A 73 -2.93 4.16 -3.75
C GLU A 73 -1.78 3.49 -2.99
N TRP A 74 -2.03 2.96 -1.80
CA TRP A 74 -1.07 2.10 -1.11
C TRP A 74 -0.71 0.85 -1.92
N GLN A 75 -1.65 0.27 -2.66
CA GLN A 75 -1.37 -0.83 -3.59
C GLN A 75 -0.42 -0.37 -4.70
N ALA A 76 -0.72 0.72 -5.39
CA ALA A 76 0.14 1.25 -6.45
C ALA A 76 1.56 1.51 -5.93
N VAL A 77 1.67 2.07 -4.73
CA VAL A 77 2.95 2.33 -4.04
C VAL A 77 3.70 1.04 -3.72
N PHE A 78 2.99 0.02 -3.25
CA PHE A 78 3.58 -1.29 -2.97
C PHE A 78 4.09 -1.96 -4.25
N GLU A 79 3.27 -1.99 -5.31
CA GLU A 79 3.65 -2.52 -6.62
C GLU A 79 4.89 -1.80 -7.16
N LYS A 80 4.93 -0.48 -7.03
CA LYS A 80 6.08 0.32 -7.46
C LYS A 80 7.33 0.03 -6.63
N ALA A 81 7.20 -0.11 -5.31
CA ALA A 81 8.33 -0.39 -4.41
C ALA A 81 9.02 -1.73 -4.72
N PHE A 82 8.27 -2.68 -5.30
CA PHE A 82 8.76 -4.01 -5.68
C PHE A 82 8.76 -4.26 -7.18
N GLU A 83 8.76 -3.19 -7.99
CA GLU A 83 8.91 -3.28 -9.43
C GLU A 83 10.21 -4.02 -9.77
N GLY A 84 10.08 -5.16 -10.46
CA GLY A 84 11.21 -6.03 -10.80
C GLY A 84 11.59 -7.08 -9.75
N ASP A 85 10.92 -7.15 -8.60
CA ASP A 85 11.11 -8.27 -7.67
C ASP A 85 10.55 -9.56 -8.31
N PRO A 86 11.35 -10.65 -8.37
CA PRO A 86 10.95 -11.88 -9.05
C PRO A 86 9.72 -12.56 -8.43
N ASN A 87 9.35 -12.20 -7.19
CA ASN A 87 8.19 -12.76 -6.50
C ASN A 87 6.98 -11.82 -6.48
N SER A 88 7.08 -10.61 -7.03
CA SER A 88 5.98 -9.63 -7.04
C SER A 88 4.70 -10.19 -7.69
N GLY A 89 4.83 -10.97 -8.77
CA GLY A 89 3.71 -11.62 -9.46
C GLY A 89 3.00 -12.73 -8.67
N ARG A 90 3.45 -13.04 -7.45
CA ARG A 90 2.80 -13.99 -6.54
C ARG A 90 1.89 -13.32 -5.51
N ILE A 91 1.87 -11.99 -5.49
CA ILE A 91 1.03 -11.22 -4.58
C ILE A 91 -0.29 -10.91 -5.27
N ARG A 92 -1.40 -11.15 -4.57
CA ARG A 92 -2.75 -10.70 -4.98
C ARG A 92 -3.20 -9.57 -4.08
N TYR A 93 -4.04 -8.67 -4.57
CA TYR A 93 -4.52 -7.52 -3.81
C TYR A 93 -6.04 -7.53 -3.68
N ASP A 94 -6.53 -6.98 -2.56
CA ASP A 94 -7.94 -6.70 -2.27
C ASP A 94 -8.01 -5.39 -1.47
N CYS A 95 -7.29 -4.37 -1.97
CA CYS A 95 -7.19 -3.11 -1.29
C CYS A 95 -8.48 -2.31 -1.43
N GLU A 96 -8.80 -1.52 -0.41
CA GLU A 96 -10.03 -0.75 -0.33
C GLU A 96 -9.73 0.66 0.18
N ALA A 97 -10.67 1.59 0.05
CA ALA A 97 -10.46 2.95 0.55
C ALA A 97 -10.03 3.01 2.04
N GLY A 98 -10.45 2.02 2.84
CA GLY A 98 -10.14 1.92 4.27
C GLY A 98 -8.87 1.13 4.65
N GLY A 99 -8.12 0.60 3.69
CA GLY A 99 -6.89 -0.13 4.02
C GLY A 99 -6.23 -0.86 2.86
N PHE A 100 -4.95 -1.17 3.05
CA PHE A 100 -4.16 -1.98 2.13
C PHE A 100 -4.18 -3.45 2.56
N PHE A 101 -4.47 -4.35 1.62
CA PHE A 101 -4.56 -5.79 1.84
C PHE A 101 -3.96 -6.54 0.65
N CYS A 102 -2.95 -7.35 0.91
CA CYS A 102 -2.39 -8.25 -0.10
C CYS A 102 -2.24 -9.68 0.44
N TYR A 103 -2.23 -10.66 -0.46
CA TYR A 103 -2.35 -12.07 -0.16
C TYR A 103 -1.26 -12.87 -0.85
N ALA A 104 -0.81 -13.95 -0.20
CA ALA A 104 0.04 -14.96 -0.81
C ALA A 104 -0.15 -16.33 -0.15
N ASP A 105 0.18 -17.37 -0.89
CA ASP A 105 0.22 -18.78 -0.43
C ASP A 105 1.45 -19.11 0.44
N SER A 106 2.25 -18.11 0.78
CA SER A 106 3.56 -18.28 1.41
C SER A 106 3.78 -17.25 2.51
N LEU A 107 3.70 -17.70 3.76
CA LEU A 107 4.04 -16.86 4.93
C LEU A 107 5.44 -16.24 4.84
N PRO A 108 6.52 -16.99 4.50
CA PRO A 108 7.85 -16.38 4.34
C PRO A 108 7.89 -15.25 3.30
N LEU A 109 7.03 -15.31 2.29
CA LEU A 109 6.97 -14.29 1.25
C LEU A 109 6.37 -13.00 1.81
N LEU A 110 5.26 -13.08 2.53
CA LEU A 110 4.65 -11.90 3.15
C LEU A 110 5.49 -11.32 4.29
N GLU A 111 6.21 -12.16 5.03
CA GLU A 111 7.18 -11.69 6.03
C GLU A 111 8.30 -10.87 5.38
N ASP A 112 8.86 -11.32 4.25
CA ASP A 112 9.90 -10.59 3.51
C ASP A 112 9.38 -9.25 2.95
N PHE A 113 8.28 -9.31 2.18
CA PHE A 113 7.70 -8.13 1.57
C PHE A 113 7.23 -7.12 2.62
N GLY A 114 6.54 -7.57 3.67
CA GLY A 114 6.07 -6.69 4.73
C GLY A 114 7.20 -6.02 5.50
N THR A 115 8.28 -6.76 5.79
CA THR A 115 9.46 -6.18 6.48
C THR A 115 10.16 -5.15 5.59
N ARG A 116 10.41 -5.49 4.32
CA ARG A 116 11.06 -4.59 3.36
C ARG A 116 10.21 -3.35 3.08
N PHE A 117 8.90 -3.52 2.91
CA PHE A 117 7.99 -2.42 2.64
C PHE A 117 7.87 -1.49 3.84
N ARG A 118 7.79 -2.03 5.05
CA ARG A 118 7.86 -1.22 6.27
C ARG A 118 9.15 -0.41 6.33
N ALA A 119 10.30 -1.02 6.03
CA ALA A 119 11.57 -0.31 6.04
C ALA A 119 11.58 0.85 5.04
N VAL A 120 10.94 0.69 3.88
CA VAL A 120 10.71 1.77 2.91
C VAL A 120 9.83 2.87 3.51
N CYS A 121 8.68 2.51 4.11
CA CYS A 121 7.75 3.48 4.70
C CYS A 121 8.38 4.30 5.85
N MET A 122 9.30 3.69 6.61
CA MET A 122 10.03 4.36 7.70
C MET A 122 11.13 5.31 7.19
N ASP A 123 11.54 5.18 5.92
CA ASP A 123 12.42 6.13 5.24
C ASP A 123 11.56 7.17 4.52
N GLY A 124 11.23 8.25 5.24
CA GLY A 124 10.23 9.23 4.79
C GLY A 124 10.52 9.88 3.42
N GLU A 125 11.79 10.09 3.08
CA GLU A 125 12.15 10.65 1.76
C GLU A 125 12.01 9.61 0.66
N LYS A 126 12.57 8.41 0.87
CA LYS A 126 12.43 7.32 -0.09
C LYS A 126 10.96 6.93 -0.32
N PHE A 127 10.15 6.91 0.74
CA PHE A 127 8.74 6.63 0.64
C PHE A 127 8.01 7.71 -0.16
N ALA A 128 8.28 9.00 0.11
CA ALA A 128 7.68 10.10 -0.64
C ALA A 128 8.03 10.07 -2.13
N GLU A 129 9.28 9.72 -2.49
CA GLU A 129 9.69 9.54 -3.88
C GLU A 129 8.90 8.43 -4.57
N ILE A 130 8.74 7.27 -3.92
CA ILE A 130 7.97 6.14 -4.47
C ILE A 130 6.49 6.51 -4.60
N VAL A 131 5.91 7.19 -3.59
CA VAL A 131 4.52 7.66 -3.65
C VAL A 131 4.31 8.57 -4.84
N SER A 132 5.15 9.59 -5.01
CA SER A 132 5.04 10.52 -6.14
C SER A 132 5.17 9.81 -7.49
N ALA A 133 6.13 8.89 -7.62
CA ALA A 133 6.33 8.13 -8.86
C ALA A 133 5.13 7.22 -9.17
N ALA A 134 4.68 6.42 -8.20
CA ALA A 134 3.59 5.47 -8.36
C ALA A 134 2.29 6.17 -8.78
N LEU A 135 1.91 7.27 -8.10
CA LEU A 135 0.64 7.93 -8.35
C LEU A 135 0.61 8.73 -9.65
N LYS A 136 1.73 9.30 -10.09
CA LYS A 136 1.83 9.90 -11.43
C LYS A 136 1.69 8.87 -12.55
N GLU A 137 2.30 7.70 -12.37
CA GLU A 137 2.19 6.62 -13.35
C GLU A 137 0.77 6.08 -13.42
N ASP A 138 0.12 5.86 -12.27
CA ASP A 138 -1.27 5.40 -12.21
C ASP A 138 -2.25 6.40 -12.84
N ALA A 139 -2.15 7.69 -12.47
CA ALA A 139 -2.95 8.75 -13.10
C ALA A 139 -2.73 8.85 -14.62
N GLY A 140 -1.48 8.67 -15.07
CA GLY A 140 -1.15 8.62 -16.49
C GLY A 140 -1.82 7.45 -17.22
N GLN A 141 -1.84 6.26 -16.61
CA GLN A 141 -2.48 5.07 -17.17
C GLN A 141 -4.00 5.21 -17.25
N GLN A 142 -4.64 5.74 -16.20
CA GLN A 142 -6.07 6.01 -16.18
C GLN A 142 -6.46 7.00 -17.29
N CYS A 143 -5.73 8.11 -17.41
CA CYS A 143 -5.97 9.10 -18.47
C CYS A 143 -5.84 8.51 -19.89
N MET A 144 -4.85 7.64 -20.12
CA MET A 144 -4.68 6.95 -21.40
C MET A 144 -5.82 5.94 -21.67
N GLN A 145 -6.24 5.19 -20.66
CA GLN A 145 -7.30 4.19 -20.78
C GLN A 145 -8.66 4.86 -21.09
N GLU A 146 -8.98 5.95 -20.40
CA GLU A 146 -10.18 6.75 -20.67
C GLU A 146 -10.15 7.33 -22.10
N ALA A 147 -9.01 7.87 -22.54
CA ALA A 147 -8.88 8.40 -23.90
C ALA A 147 -9.07 7.32 -24.98
N MET A 148 -8.59 6.09 -24.76
CA MET A 148 -8.80 4.96 -25.67
C MET A 148 -10.25 4.48 -25.68
N CYS A 149 -10.90 4.39 -24.52
CA CYS A 149 -12.31 4.00 -24.41
C CYS A 149 -13.24 5.03 -25.08
N MET A 150 -12.96 6.32 -24.93
CA MET A 150 -13.74 7.39 -25.55
C MET A 150 -13.43 7.59 -27.04
N GLY A 151 -12.24 7.20 -27.51
CA GLY A 151 -11.81 7.26 -28.91
C GLY A 151 -12.37 6.15 -29.81
N GLY A 152 -12.88 5.05 -29.23
CA GLY A 152 -13.44 3.90 -29.95
C GLY A 152 -14.94 3.96 -30.27
N MET A 153 -15.65 5.03 -29.88
CA MET A 153 -17.09 5.24 -30.13
C MET A 153 -17.36 6.15 -31.35
N LYS A 154 -16.64 5.98 -32.46
CA LYS A 154 -16.92 6.68 -33.73
C LYS A 154 -17.28 5.73 -34.85
#